data_AF-A0ABD2MM15-F1
#
_entry.id   AF-A0ABD2MM15-F1
#
_cell.length_a   1.000
_cell.length_b   1.000
_cell.length_c   1.000
_cell.angle_alpha   90.00
_cell.angle_beta   90.00
_cell.angle_gamma   90.00
#
_symmetry.space_group_name_H-M   'P 1'
#
loop_
_entity.id
_entity.type
_entity.pdbx_description
1 polymer ?
#
loop_
_entity_poly.entity_id
_entity_poly.type
_entity_poly.pdbx_seq_one_letter_code
_entity_poly.pdbx_strand_id
1 'polypeptide(L)'
;MDLEKLYEKYNTLIDAKSKVSEHIQDYADAIDGTQGGEKEKKLSTQIISKFFKHFPSLQNKALDAILDLCEDDDCMIRICAMKALPTMCKDSPEYISKIVYMLAQMLQLEDQEYNAVSSSLKLIYKDFSQDVIKSLFLFIQNSTDVSLREKCVTFILKTLLTTPVNGNKGEIEDTIIEESKNY
;
A
#
# COMPACT_ATOMS: atom_id res chain seq x y z
N MET A 1 17.50 15.63 -6.67
CA MET A 1 17.50 14.98 -8.00
C MET A 1 16.51 15.71 -8.88
N ASP A 2 16.84 15.97 -10.15
CA ASP A 2 15.92 16.59 -11.10
C ASP A 2 15.06 15.54 -11.81
N LEU A 3 13.91 15.97 -12.36
CA LEU A 3 12.94 15.09 -13.01
C LEU A 3 13.52 14.32 -14.21
N GLU A 4 14.43 14.94 -14.98
CA GLU A 4 15.04 14.33 -16.17
C GLU A 4 15.86 13.11 -15.81
N LYS A 5 16.75 13.24 -14.80
CA LYS A 5 17.52 12.09 -14.29
C LYS A 5 16.62 10.98 -13.75
N LEU A 6 15.51 11.33 -13.10
CA LEU A 6 14.58 10.32 -12.59
C LEU A 6 13.90 9.53 -13.72
N TYR A 7 13.61 10.17 -14.86
CA TYR A 7 13.17 9.48 -16.07
C TYR A 7 14.26 8.57 -16.66
N GLU A 8 15.52 9.01 -16.67
CA GLU A 8 16.65 8.15 -17.08
C GLU A 8 16.72 6.90 -16.21
N LYS A 9 16.65 7.05 -14.88
CA LYS A 9 16.62 5.91 -13.95
C LYS A 9 15.46 4.97 -14.22
N TYR A 10 14.28 5.52 -14.46
CA TYR A 10 13.10 4.72 -14.78
C TYR A 10 13.30 3.89 -16.06
N ASN A 11 13.84 4.50 -17.11
CA ASN A 11 14.11 3.82 -18.38
C ASN A 11 15.17 2.72 -18.19
N THR A 12 16.25 3.00 -17.44
CA THR A 12 17.27 2.00 -17.11
C THR A 12 16.66 0.79 -16.39
N LEU A 13 15.82 1.02 -15.37
CA LEU A 13 15.16 -0.07 -14.63
C LEU A 13 14.19 -0.88 -15.51
N ILE A 14 13.48 -0.23 -16.45
CA ILE A 14 12.61 -0.91 -17.42
C ILE A 14 13.45 -1.78 -18.38
N ASP A 15 14.48 -1.20 -18.97
CA ASP A 15 15.25 -1.83 -20.05
C ASP A 15 16.12 -2.99 -19.55
N ALA A 16 16.51 -2.95 -18.27
CA ALA A 16 17.27 -4.01 -17.63
C ALA A 16 16.54 -5.36 -17.59
N LYS A 17 15.20 -5.38 -17.63
CA LYS A 17 14.37 -6.61 -17.62
C LYS A 17 14.79 -7.60 -16.53
N SER A 18 15.38 -8.74 -16.90
CA SER A 18 15.83 -9.77 -15.95
C SER A 18 17.07 -9.37 -15.14
N LYS A 19 17.79 -8.32 -15.54
CA LYS A 19 18.96 -7.77 -14.86
C LYS A 19 18.64 -6.58 -13.95
N VAL A 20 17.35 -6.27 -13.74
CA VAL A 20 16.93 -5.10 -12.95
C VAL A 20 17.57 -5.05 -11.56
N SER A 21 17.82 -6.20 -10.94
CA SER A 21 18.48 -6.29 -9.63
C SER A 21 19.93 -5.77 -9.61
N GLU A 22 20.60 -5.70 -10.76
CA GLU A 22 21.95 -5.12 -10.89
C GLU A 22 21.93 -3.58 -10.77
N HIS A 23 20.75 -2.95 -10.91
CA HIS A 23 20.55 -1.51 -10.93
C HIS A 23 20.08 -0.94 -9.57
N ILE A 24 20.67 -1.45 -8.49
CA ILE A 24 20.28 -1.06 -7.12
C ILE A 24 20.47 0.44 -6.87
N GLN A 25 21.50 1.06 -7.46
CA GLN A 25 21.73 2.50 -7.30
C GLN A 25 20.64 3.33 -7.98
N ASP A 26 20.17 2.91 -9.16
CA ASP A 26 19.11 3.63 -9.87
C ASP A 26 17.78 3.57 -9.10
N TYR A 27 17.51 2.44 -8.42
CA TYR A 27 16.37 2.32 -7.52
C TYR A 27 16.54 3.13 -6.23
N ALA A 28 17.74 3.12 -5.63
CA ALA A 28 18.05 3.92 -4.45
C ALA A 28 17.91 5.43 -4.73
N ASP A 29 18.41 5.88 -5.88
CA ASP A 29 18.24 7.27 -6.34
C ASP A 29 16.74 7.58 -6.45
N ALA A 30 15.94 6.71 -7.07
CA ALA A 30 14.49 6.90 -7.18
C ALA A 30 13.78 7.04 -5.82
N ILE A 31 14.23 6.32 -4.78
CA ILE A 31 13.74 6.51 -3.41
C ILE A 31 14.07 7.93 -2.90
N ASP A 32 15.30 8.41 -3.13
CA ASP A 32 15.69 9.76 -2.72
C ASP A 32 14.92 10.86 -3.48
N GLY A 33 14.39 10.55 -4.67
CA GLY A 33 13.52 11.43 -5.45
C GLY A 33 12.18 11.78 -4.77
N THR A 34 11.76 11.02 -3.75
CA THR A 34 10.58 11.34 -2.92
C THR A 34 10.73 12.65 -2.14
N GLN A 35 11.95 13.18 -2.01
CA GLN A 35 12.24 14.46 -1.38
C GLN A 35 12.24 15.63 -2.39
N GLY A 36 11.87 15.38 -3.64
CA GLY A 36 11.82 16.37 -4.71
C GLY A 36 10.52 17.20 -4.76
N GLY A 37 10.25 17.81 -5.91
CA GLY A 37 8.99 18.50 -6.18
C GLY A 37 7.84 17.53 -6.46
N GLU A 38 6.67 18.10 -6.76
CA GLU A 38 5.44 17.33 -7.01
C GLU A 38 5.61 16.25 -8.09
N LYS A 39 6.30 16.58 -9.20
CA LYS A 39 6.50 15.68 -10.33
C LYS A 39 7.48 14.56 -9.98
N GLU A 40 8.56 14.90 -9.29
CA GLU A 40 9.57 13.96 -8.82
C GLU A 40 8.95 12.97 -7.83
N LYS A 41 8.19 13.46 -6.85
CA LYS A 41 7.46 12.62 -5.88
C LYS A 41 6.54 11.62 -6.58
N LYS A 42 5.70 12.09 -7.52
CA LYS A 42 4.78 11.23 -8.27
C LYS A 42 5.51 10.18 -9.11
N LEU A 43 6.62 10.54 -9.76
CA LEU A 43 7.40 9.60 -10.55
C LEU A 43 8.15 8.60 -9.66
N SER A 44 8.77 9.06 -8.56
CA SER A 44 9.42 8.20 -7.56
C SER A 44 8.45 7.17 -7.00
N THR A 45 7.24 7.56 -6.62
CA THR A 45 6.19 6.63 -6.16
C THR A 45 5.90 5.52 -7.17
N GLN A 46 5.85 5.85 -8.47
CA GLN A 46 5.62 4.87 -9.53
C GLN A 46 6.81 3.92 -9.70
N ILE A 47 8.04 4.44 -9.67
CA ILE A 47 9.26 3.63 -9.78
C ILE A 47 9.37 2.68 -8.58
N ILE A 48 9.23 3.22 -7.36
CA ILE A 48 9.35 2.49 -6.11
C ILE A 48 8.40 1.30 -6.09
N SER A 49 7.11 1.54 -6.31
CA SER A 49 6.09 0.48 -6.25
C SER A 49 6.26 -0.56 -7.35
N LYS A 50 6.61 -0.15 -8.57
CA LYS A 50 6.77 -1.07 -9.70
C LYS A 50 7.94 -2.04 -9.52
N PHE A 51 9.06 -1.57 -8.98
CA PHE A 51 10.28 -2.38 -8.88
C PHE A 51 10.57 -2.93 -7.48
N PHE A 52 9.69 -2.67 -6.50
CA PHE A 52 9.84 -3.03 -5.09
C PHE A 52 10.42 -4.43 -4.84
N LYS A 53 9.84 -5.45 -5.47
CA LYS A 53 10.24 -6.85 -5.29
C LYS A 53 11.66 -7.19 -5.75
N HIS A 54 12.23 -6.38 -6.63
CA HIS A 54 13.54 -6.65 -7.23
C HIS A 54 14.70 -6.19 -6.34
N PHE A 55 14.42 -5.42 -5.28
CA PHE A 55 15.43 -4.86 -4.39
C PHE A 55 15.15 -5.17 -2.92
N PRO A 56 15.23 -6.44 -2.48
CA PRO A 56 14.92 -6.84 -1.10
C PRO A 56 15.69 -6.03 -0.03
N SER A 57 16.96 -5.69 -0.31
CA SER A 57 17.79 -4.91 0.61
C SER A 57 17.33 -3.46 0.81
N LEU A 58 16.46 -2.94 -0.05
CA LEU A 58 15.93 -1.57 0.00
C LEU A 58 14.44 -1.50 0.33
N GLN A 59 13.75 -2.63 0.50
CA GLN A 59 12.30 -2.65 0.69
C GLN A 59 11.83 -1.85 1.91
N ASN A 60 12.51 -1.94 3.06
CA ASN A 60 12.15 -1.13 4.23
C ASN A 60 12.25 0.37 3.93
N LYS A 61 13.39 0.81 3.35
CA LYS A 61 13.60 2.21 2.96
C LYS A 61 12.55 2.67 1.94
N ALA A 62 12.24 1.82 0.97
CA ALA A 62 11.24 2.09 -0.07
C ALA A 62 9.83 2.21 0.52
N LEU A 63 9.44 1.32 1.42
CA LEU A 63 8.14 1.38 2.09
C LEU A 63 8.02 2.62 2.95
N ASP A 64 9.02 2.91 3.77
CA ASP A 64 8.98 4.09 4.64
C ASP A 64 8.89 5.38 3.80
N ALA A 65 9.61 5.49 2.68
CA ALA A 65 9.48 6.62 1.77
C ALA A 65 8.08 6.78 1.14
N ILE A 66 7.37 5.68 0.85
CA ILE A 66 5.97 5.74 0.37
C ILE A 66 5.01 6.12 1.50
N LEU A 67 5.28 5.67 2.73
CA LEU A 67 4.47 6.03 3.89
C LEU A 67 4.63 7.52 4.23
N ASP A 68 5.84 8.06 4.15
CA ASP A 68 6.08 9.51 4.30
C ASP A 68 5.26 10.32 3.27
N LEU A 69 5.17 9.84 2.03
CA LEU A 69 4.35 10.49 1.00
C LEU A 69 2.84 10.35 1.22
N CYS A 70 2.38 9.38 2.02
CA CYS A 70 0.99 9.33 2.45
C CYS A 70 0.64 10.44 3.45
N GLU A 71 1.63 11.14 3.99
CA GLU A 71 1.49 12.27 4.92
C GLU A 71 1.88 13.61 4.28
N ASP A 72 2.10 13.63 2.96
CA ASP A 72 2.47 14.84 2.22
C ASP A 72 1.41 15.96 2.33
N ASP A 73 1.81 17.23 2.29
CA ASP A 73 0.88 18.36 2.33
C ASP A 73 -0.09 18.38 1.12
N ASP A 74 0.35 17.89 -0.04
CA ASP A 74 -0.46 17.81 -1.25
C ASP A 74 -1.31 16.52 -1.29
N CYS A 75 -2.64 16.69 -1.28
CA CYS A 75 -3.59 15.58 -1.35
C CYS A 75 -3.41 14.69 -2.58
N MET A 76 -2.97 15.25 -3.72
CA MET A 76 -2.74 14.47 -4.94
C MET A 76 -1.49 13.60 -4.83
N ILE A 77 -0.52 13.99 -4.00
CA ILE A 77 0.66 13.17 -3.69
C ILE A 77 0.27 12.05 -2.72
N ARG A 78 -0.49 12.36 -1.67
CA ARG A 78 -1.04 11.34 -0.75
C ARG A 78 -1.85 10.28 -1.47
N ILE A 79 -2.77 10.69 -2.35
CA ILE A 79 -3.57 9.79 -3.20
C ILE A 79 -2.68 8.91 -4.08
N CYS A 80 -1.61 9.48 -4.66
CA CYS A 80 -0.66 8.72 -5.47
C CYS A 80 0.06 7.64 -4.64
N ALA A 81 0.51 7.97 -3.44
CA ALA A 81 1.18 7.05 -2.53
C ALA A 81 0.25 5.93 -2.05
N MET A 82 -0.97 6.26 -1.60
CA MET A 82 -1.97 5.28 -1.18
C MET A 82 -2.30 4.27 -2.27
N LYS A 83 -2.36 4.71 -3.54
CA LYS A 83 -2.63 3.86 -4.72
C LYS A 83 -1.45 2.98 -5.13
N ALA A 84 -0.24 3.31 -4.67
CA ALA A 84 0.97 2.55 -4.97
C ALA A 84 1.13 1.31 -4.07
N LEU A 85 0.66 1.42 -2.82
CA LEU A 85 0.78 0.38 -1.79
C LEU A 85 0.29 -1.02 -2.21
N PRO A 86 -0.85 -1.21 -2.90
CA PRO A 86 -1.28 -2.54 -3.32
C PRO A 86 -0.28 -3.27 -4.22
N THR A 87 0.44 -2.53 -5.07
CA THR A 87 1.45 -3.11 -5.97
C THR A 87 2.61 -3.72 -5.19
N MET A 88 2.96 -3.13 -4.05
CA MET A 88 4.06 -3.57 -3.19
C MET A 88 3.71 -4.88 -2.45
N CYS A 89 2.43 -5.14 -2.19
CA CYS A 89 1.98 -6.38 -1.54
C CYS A 89 2.11 -7.63 -2.44
N LYS A 90 1.96 -7.46 -3.76
CA LYS A 90 1.74 -8.58 -4.70
C LYS A 90 2.85 -9.65 -4.65
N ASP A 91 4.10 -9.22 -4.53
CA ASP A 91 5.28 -10.08 -4.55
C ASP A 91 6.06 -10.00 -3.22
N SER A 92 5.47 -9.41 -2.18
CA SER A 92 6.11 -9.23 -0.86
C SER A 92 5.05 -9.32 0.24
N PRO A 93 4.46 -10.51 0.44
CA PRO A 93 3.32 -10.72 1.34
C PRO A 93 3.63 -10.37 2.81
N GLU A 94 4.91 -10.40 3.20
CA GLU A 94 5.38 -9.99 4.53
C GLU A 94 5.02 -8.54 4.89
N TYR A 95 4.78 -7.67 3.91
CA TYR A 95 4.37 -6.29 4.15
C TYR A 95 2.86 -6.09 4.17
N ILE A 96 2.04 -7.10 3.81
CA ILE A 96 0.58 -6.95 3.72
C ILE A 96 0.01 -6.43 5.03
N SER A 97 0.40 -7.02 6.16
CA SER A 97 -0.17 -6.63 7.45
C SER A 97 0.16 -5.19 7.82
N LYS A 98 1.44 -4.76 7.66
CA LYS A 98 1.86 -3.37 7.88
C LYS A 98 1.11 -2.40 6.96
N ILE A 99 1.02 -2.71 5.66
CA ILE A 99 0.36 -1.86 4.66
C ILE A 99 -1.15 -1.74 4.94
N VAL A 100 -1.82 -2.85 5.24
CA VAL A 100 -3.25 -2.85 5.58
C VAL A 100 -3.51 -2.05 6.85
N TYR A 101 -2.67 -2.19 7.87
CA TYR A 101 -2.77 -1.44 9.11
C TYR A 101 -2.65 0.08 8.87
N MET A 102 -1.70 0.51 8.03
CA MET A 102 -1.55 1.92 7.66
C MET A 102 -2.75 2.44 6.85
N LEU A 103 -3.23 1.67 5.86
CA LEU A 103 -4.42 2.04 5.10
C LEU A 103 -5.69 2.09 5.99
N ALA A 104 -5.79 1.23 7.00
CA ALA A 104 -6.89 1.25 7.96
C ALA A 104 -6.90 2.55 8.78
N GLN A 105 -5.73 3.06 9.18
CA GLN A 105 -5.63 4.39 9.82
C GLN A 105 -6.16 5.50 8.92
N MET A 106 -5.95 5.38 7.61
CA MET A 106 -6.36 6.38 6.62
C MET A 106 -7.85 6.28 6.23
N LEU A 107 -8.61 5.29 6.72
CA LEU A 107 -10.06 5.23 6.50
C LEU A 107 -10.83 6.39 7.16
N GLN A 108 -10.18 7.16 8.03
CA GLN A 108 -10.74 8.38 8.60
C GLN A 108 -10.83 9.55 7.61
N LEU A 109 -10.03 9.52 6.53
CA LEU A 109 -10.04 10.54 5.49
C LEU A 109 -11.38 10.60 4.75
N GLU A 110 -11.57 11.64 3.95
CA GLU A 110 -12.83 11.93 3.26
C GLU A 110 -12.62 12.02 1.74
N ASP A 111 -13.74 12.09 1.00
CA ASP A 111 -13.78 12.32 -0.44
C ASP A 111 -12.82 11.47 -1.28
N GLN A 112 -11.94 12.12 -2.05
CA GLN A 112 -11.04 11.47 -3.00
C GLN A 112 -9.98 10.62 -2.30
N GLU A 113 -9.55 11.02 -1.11
CA GLU A 113 -8.57 10.28 -0.31
C GLU A 113 -9.20 9.02 0.27
N TYR A 114 -10.41 9.12 0.83
CA TYR A 114 -11.18 7.94 1.24
C TYR A 114 -11.35 6.95 0.07
N ASN A 115 -11.70 7.45 -1.11
CA ASN A 115 -11.85 6.62 -2.29
C ASN A 115 -10.53 5.94 -2.69
N ALA A 116 -9.39 6.63 -2.57
CA ALA A 116 -8.08 6.05 -2.81
C ALA A 116 -7.77 4.91 -1.83
N VAL A 117 -7.95 5.14 -0.52
CA VAL A 117 -7.76 4.13 0.54
C VAL A 117 -8.68 2.93 0.34
N SER A 118 -9.97 3.18 0.11
CA SER A 118 -10.98 2.15 -0.15
C SER A 118 -10.62 1.28 -1.35
N SER A 119 -10.22 1.90 -2.46
CA SER A 119 -9.79 1.19 -3.66
C SER A 119 -8.52 0.37 -3.42
N SER A 120 -7.53 0.92 -2.69
CA SER A 120 -6.30 0.20 -2.37
C SER A 120 -6.54 -1.02 -1.49
N LEU A 121 -7.33 -0.89 -0.42
CA LEU A 121 -7.70 -2.02 0.43
C LEU A 121 -8.46 -3.10 -0.33
N LYS A 122 -9.39 -2.73 -1.23
CA LYS A 122 -10.09 -3.69 -2.10
C LYS A 122 -9.16 -4.45 -3.03
N LEU A 123 -8.16 -3.77 -3.59
CA LEU A 123 -7.18 -4.40 -4.48
C LEU A 123 -6.35 -5.44 -3.73
N ILE A 124 -5.88 -5.12 -2.52
CA ILE A 124 -5.14 -6.08 -1.69
C ILE A 124 -6.06 -7.23 -1.28
N TYR A 125 -7.29 -6.92 -0.84
CA TYR A 125 -8.27 -7.91 -0.38
C TYR A 125 -8.63 -8.94 -1.45
N LYS A 126 -8.68 -8.52 -2.73
CA LYS A 126 -9.02 -9.42 -3.83
C LYS A 126 -8.08 -10.64 -3.91
N ASP A 127 -6.79 -10.43 -3.66
CA ASP A 127 -5.75 -11.46 -3.77
C ASP A 127 -5.34 -12.02 -2.40
N PHE A 128 -5.47 -11.24 -1.32
CA PHE A 128 -4.98 -11.55 0.03
C PHE A 128 -6.07 -11.40 1.10
N SER A 129 -7.29 -11.85 0.78
CA SER A 129 -8.49 -11.63 1.60
C SER A 129 -8.32 -11.98 3.09
N GLN A 130 -7.78 -13.15 3.42
CA GLN A 130 -7.58 -13.59 4.80
C GLN A 130 -6.60 -12.66 5.56
N ASP A 131 -5.45 -12.35 4.97
CA ASP A 131 -4.44 -11.48 5.59
C ASP A 131 -4.98 -10.06 5.82
N VAL A 132 -5.78 -9.55 4.88
CA VAL A 132 -6.44 -8.25 5.04
C VAL A 132 -7.44 -8.28 6.20
N ILE A 133 -8.31 -9.29 6.27
CA ILE A 133 -9.28 -9.42 7.36
C ILE A 133 -8.55 -9.50 8.70
N LYS A 134 -7.59 -10.40 8.86
CA LYS A 134 -6.80 -10.55 10.10
C LYS A 134 -6.14 -9.24 10.51
N SER A 135 -5.52 -8.54 9.55
CA SER A 135 -4.85 -7.27 9.81
C SER A 135 -5.81 -6.15 10.18
N LEU A 136 -7.01 -6.11 9.60
CA LEU A 136 -8.05 -5.15 9.99
C LEU A 136 -8.61 -5.46 11.38
N PHE A 137 -8.84 -6.73 11.73
CA PHE A 137 -9.26 -7.09 13.09
C PHE A 137 -8.19 -6.73 14.13
N LEU A 138 -6.92 -7.01 13.84
CA LEU A 138 -5.79 -6.57 14.65
C LEU A 138 -5.76 -5.05 14.80
N PHE A 139 -6.01 -4.30 13.72
CA PHE A 139 -6.12 -2.84 13.78
C PHE A 139 -7.24 -2.40 14.71
N ILE A 140 -8.45 -2.95 14.55
CA ILE A 140 -9.60 -2.56 15.36
C ILE A 140 -9.30 -2.88 16.85
N GLN A 141 -8.61 -3.99 17.16
CA GLN A 141 -8.33 -4.40 18.55
C GLN A 141 -7.36 -3.44 19.24
N ASN A 142 -6.36 -2.98 18.49
CA ASN A 142 -5.30 -2.12 19.02
C ASN A 142 -5.63 -0.62 18.92
N SER A 143 -6.59 -0.22 18.09
CA SER A 143 -6.98 1.17 17.95
C SER A 143 -7.71 1.67 19.20
N THR A 144 -7.26 2.81 19.72
CA THR A 144 -7.93 3.53 20.82
C THR A 144 -9.03 4.47 20.32
N ASP A 145 -9.08 4.74 19.01
CA ASP A 145 -10.09 5.58 18.39
C ASP A 145 -11.36 4.78 18.08
N VAL A 146 -12.40 5.03 18.87
CA VAL A 146 -13.71 4.38 18.73
C VAL A 146 -14.35 4.66 17.37
N SER A 147 -14.27 5.89 16.87
CA SER A 147 -14.88 6.26 15.58
C SER A 147 -14.17 5.55 14.43
N LEU A 148 -12.85 5.47 14.48
CA LEU A 148 -12.06 4.78 13.47
C LEU A 148 -12.30 3.26 13.49
N ARG A 149 -12.47 2.67 14.68
CA ARG A 149 -12.89 1.27 14.82
C ARG A 149 -14.24 1.02 14.15
N GLU A 150 -15.24 1.87 14.40
CA GLU A 150 -16.56 1.77 13.77
C GLU A 150 -16.49 1.92 12.24
N LYS A 151 -15.67 2.85 11.74
CA LYS A 151 -15.39 3.01 10.31
C LYS A 151 -14.79 1.73 9.72
N CYS A 152 -13.81 1.13 10.38
CA CYS A 152 -13.19 -0.13 9.94
C CYS A 152 -14.19 -1.30 9.92
N VAL A 153 -14.98 -1.48 10.98
CA VAL A 153 -16.04 -2.51 11.01
C VAL A 153 -17.04 -2.30 9.89
N THR A 154 -17.49 -1.05 9.70
CA THR A 154 -18.42 -0.67 8.62
C THR A 154 -17.81 -0.96 7.24
N PHE A 155 -16.53 -0.67 7.06
CA PHE A 155 -15.80 -0.95 5.84
C PHE A 155 -15.75 -2.46 5.54
N ILE A 156 -15.41 -3.29 6.52
CA ILE A 156 -15.43 -4.76 6.36
C ILE A 156 -16.82 -5.22 5.90
N LEU A 157 -17.87 -4.85 6.65
CA LEU A 157 -19.23 -5.36 6.44
C LEU A 157 -19.87 -4.87 5.14
N LYS A 158 -19.77 -3.56 4.84
CA LYS A 158 -20.45 -2.96 3.69
C LYS A 158 -19.64 -3.01 2.41
N THR A 159 -18.31 -3.10 2.53
CA THR A 159 -17.40 -2.90 1.40
C THR A 159 -16.58 -4.15 1.07
N LEU A 160 -15.86 -4.74 2.01
CA LEU A 160 -15.01 -5.89 1.70
C LEU A 160 -15.83 -7.16 1.45
N LEU A 161 -16.83 -7.44 2.28
CA LEU A 161 -17.68 -8.62 2.12
C LEU A 161 -18.51 -8.60 0.82
N THR A 162 -18.72 -7.42 0.24
CA THR A 162 -19.39 -7.26 -1.06
C THR A 162 -18.43 -7.23 -2.24
N THR A 163 -17.12 -7.18 -1.99
CA THR A 163 -16.08 -7.14 -3.02
C THR A 163 -15.77 -8.57 -3.52
N PRO A 164 -15.74 -8.81 -4.85
CA PRO A 164 -15.32 -10.10 -5.40
C PRO A 164 -13.88 -10.44 -5.03
N VAL A 165 -13.65 -11.67 -4.61
CA VAL A 165 -12.33 -12.22 -4.25
C VAL A 165 -11.92 -13.31 -5.23
N ASN A 166 -10.61 -13.48 -5.40
CA ASN A 166 -10.04 -14.59 -6.16
C ASN A 166 -9.95 -15.88 -5.32
N GLY A 167 -10.01 -15.77 -3.98
CA GLY A 167 -9.91 -16.88 -3.04
C GLY A 167 -11.24 -17.55 -2.68
N ASN A 168 -11.18 -18.51 -1.75
CA ASN A 168 -12.33 -19.27 -1.26
C ASN A 168 -13.15 -18.43 -0.26
N LYS A 169 -14.42 -18.19 -0.56
CA LYS A 169 -15.33 -17.42 0.32
C LYS A 169 -15.55 -18.06 1.69
N GLY A 170 -15.59 -19.40 1.76
CA GLY A 170 -15.79 -20.10 3.04
C GLY A 170 -14.66 -19.84 4.04
N GLU A 171 -13.41 -19.83 3.55
CA GLU A 171 -12.24 -19.54 4.40
C GLU A 171 -12.23 -18.10 4.93
N ILE A 172 -12.81 -17.16 4.18
CA ILE A 172 -12.96 -15.77 4.63
C ILE A 172 -14.00 -15.69 5.75
N GLU A 173 -15.14 -16.37 5.58
CA GLU A 173 -16.19 -16.45 6.61
C GLU A 173 -15.65 -17.09 7.89
N ASP A 174 -14.91 -18.20 7.78
CA ASP A 174 -14.26 -18.85 8.91
C ASP A 174 -13.27 -17.92 9.62
N THR A 175 -12.44 -17.20 8.85
CA THR A 175 -11.50 -16.20 9.39
C THR A 175 -12.22 -15.09 10.16
N ILE A 176 -13.34 -14.58 9.63
CA ILE A 176 -14.14 -13.54 10.31
C ILE A 176 -14.74 -14.09 11.61
N ILE A 177 -15.26 -15.31 11.59
CA ILE A 177 -15.83 -15.96 12.78
C ILE A 177 -14.74 -16.15 13.85
N GLU A 178 -13.54 -16.56 13.45
CA GLU A 178 -12.40 -16.71 14.34
C GLU A 178 -12.00 -15.38 14.98
N GLU A 179 -11.76 -14.35 14.16
CA GLU A 179 -11.32 -13.04 14.65
C GLU A 179 -12.39 -12.33 15.50
N SER A 180 -13.67 -12.55 15.20
CA SER A 180 -14.79 -11.96 15.97
C SER A 180 -14.92 -12.53 17.38
N LYS A 181 -14.32 -13.70 17.68
CA LYS A 181 -14.29 -14.26 19.05
C LYS A 181 -13.30 -13.56 19.97
N ASN A 182 -12.36 -12.81 19.40
CA ASN A 182 -11.33 -12.07 20.12
C ASN A 182 -11.80 -10.65 20.51
N TYR A 183 -13.09 -10.36 20.32
CA TYR A 183 -13.82 -9.15 20.71
C TYR A 183 -14.76 -9.43 21.89
#